data_AF-A0A645EZ06-F1
#
_entry.id   AF-A0A645EZ06-F1
#
_cell.length_a   1.000
_cell.length_b   1.000
_cell.length_c   1.000
_cell.angle_alpha   90.00
_cell.angle_beta   90.00
_cell.angle_gamma   90.00
#
_symmetry.space_group_name_H-M   'P 1'
#
loop_
_entity.id
_entity.type
_entity.pdbx_description
1 polymer ?
#
loop_
_entity_poly.entity_id
_entity_poly.type
_entity_poly.pdbx_seq_one_letter_code
_entity_poly.pdbx_strand_id
1 'polypeptide(L)'
;MLFGKVALNKSRAIVYIIMLMVIGFSVQMNRGYAMTSGEIVSNFVIPTFMIFFGFSWEGLNNIMKGVLIVIGSIWFTYISLHYLVGFHNPFIQSMNINAI
;
A
#
# COMPACT_ATOMS: atom_id res chain seq x y z
N MET A 1 20.86 -20.23 -4.03
CA MET A 1 21.05 -18.77 -3.95
C MET A 1 20.21 -18.11 -5.03
N LEU A 2 19.16 -17.36 -4.65
CA LEU A 2 18.32 -16.58 -5.58
C LEU A 2 19.01 -15.23 -5.86
N PHE A 3 19.96 -15.20 -6.80
CA PHE A 3 20.50 -13.94 -7.31
C PHE A 3 19.55 -13.35 -8.35
N GLY A 4 18.43 -12.78 -7.90
CA GLY A 4 17.55 -12.00 -8.77
C GLY A 4 18.12 -10.61 -9.00
N LYS A 5 18.16 -10.16 -10.26
CA LYS A 5 18.38 -8.74 -10.56
C LYS A 5 17.08 -7.97 -10.37
N VAL A 6 17.20 -6.71 -9.95
CA VAL A 6 16.09 -5.77 -9.82
C VAL A 6 16.06 -4.91 -11.08
N ALA A 7 15.00 -5.06 -11.89
CA ALA A 7 14.80 -4.22 -13.08
C ALA A 7 13.79 -3.11 -12.77
N LEU A 8 14.24 -1.86 -12.81
CA LEU A 8 13.40 -0.67 -12.67
C LEU A 8 13.30 0.03 -14.03
N ASN A 9 12.07 0.19 -14.55
CA ASN A 9 11.81 0.97 -15.75
C ASN A 9 10.91 2.17 -15.41
N LYS A 10 10.76 3.12 -16.33
CA LYS A 10 9.96 4.34 -16.11
C LYS A 10 8.54 4.03 -15.65
N SER A 11 7.87 3.06 -16.27
CA SER A 11 6.49 2.68 -15.90
C SER A 11 6.39 2.13 -14.48
N ARG A 12 7.32 1.24 -14.07
CA ARG A 12 7.38 0.71 -12.70
C ARG A 12 7.69 1.81 -11.69
N ALA A 13 8.60 2.73 -12.03
CA ALA A 13 8.92 3.88 -11.18
C ALA A 13 7.68 4.75 -10.92
N ILE A 14 6.87 5.02 -11.96
CA ILE A 14 5.62 5.77 -11.82
C ILE A 14 4.66 5.06 -10.85
N VAL A 15 4.52 3.73 -10.95
CA VAL A 15 3.67 2.96 -10.01
C VAL A 15 4.13 3.16 -8.57
N TYR A 16 5.43 3.05 -8.30
CA TYR A 16 5.94 3.24 -6.94
C TYR A 16 5.77 4.68 -6.44
N ILE A 17 5.91 5.69 -7.31
CA ILE A 17 5.63 7.08 -6.96
C ILE A 17 4.17 7.26 -6.57
N ILE A 18 3.24 6.70 -7.35
CA ILE A 18 1.80 6.75 -7.03
C ILE A 18 1.53 6.05 -5.68
N MET A 19 2.13 4.89 -5.44
CA MET A 19 1.99 4.21 -4.15
C MET A 19 2.49 5.06 -2.98
N LEU A 20 3.65 5.70 -3.12
CA LEU A 20 4.18 6.60 -2.10
C LEU A 20 3.27 7.81 -1.86
N MET A 21 2.69 8.39 -2.91
CA MET A 21 1.70 9.46 -2.78
C MET A 21 0.47 8.99 -2.00
N VAL A 22 -0.06 7.80 -2.33
CA VAL A 22 -1.22 7.22 -1.62
C VAL A 22 -0.90 7.03 -0.14
N ILE A 23 0.26 6.46 0.21
CA ILE A 23 0.69 6.27 1.60
C ILE A 23 0.81 7.64 2.31
N GLY A 24 1.42 8.63 1.66
CA GLY A 24 1.57 9.98 2.21
C GLY A 24 0.23 10.66 2.48
N PHE A 25 -0.72 10.55 1.54
CA PHE A 25 -2.07 11.08 1.74
C PHE A 25 -2.83 10.31 2.83
N SER A 26 -2.70 8.99 2.91
CA SER A 26 -3.28 8.19 3.99
C SER A 26 -2.79 8.65 5.37
N VAL A 27 -1.50 8.95 5.53
CA VAL A 27 -0.97 9.52 6.78
C VAL A 27 -1.56 10.91 7.04
N GLN A 28 -1.61 11.78 6.04
CA GLN A 28 -2.14 13.14 6.19
C GLN A 28 -3.62 13.14 6.57
N MET A 29 -4.45 12.31 5.93
CA MET A 29 -5.89 12.20 6.20
C MET A 29 -6.18 11.68 7.60
N ASN A 30 -5.26 10.90 8.18
CA ASN A 30 -5.42 10.38 9.53
C ASN A 30 -4.65 11.20 10.59
N ARG A 31 -4.13 12.39 10.25
CA ARG A 31 -3.54 13.29 11.25
C ARG A 31 -4.64 13.78 12.20
N GLY A 32 -4.44 13.55 13.49
CA GLY A 32 -5.38 13.95 14.54
C GLY A 32 -6.28 12.82 15.06
N TYR A 33 -6.21 11.63 14.47
CA TYR A 33 -6.80 10.42 15.06
C TYR A 33 -5.80 9.73 16.01
N ALA A 34 -6.29 8.78 16.80
CA ALA A 34 -5.48 8.04 17.78
C ALA A 34 -4.35 7.20 17.14
N MET A 35 -4.43 6.93 15.83
CA MET A 35 -3.46 6.11 15.13
C MET A 35 -2.22 6.90 14.74
N THR A 36 -1.05 6.34 15.02
CA THR A 36 0.23 6.95 14.70
C THR A 36 0.56 6.79 13.22
N SER A 37 1.36 7.71 12.68
CA SER A 37 1.84 7.60 11.29
C SER A 37 2.64 6.31 11.05
N GLY A 38 3.35 5.81 12.07
CA GLY A 38 4.10 4.56 11.98
C GLY A 38 3.20 3.34 11.79
N GLU A 39 2.07 3.27 12.50
CA GLU A 39 1.09 2.20 12.35
C GLU A 39 0.50 2.17 10.94
N ILE A 40 0.11 3.34 10.42
CA ILE A 40 -0.43 3.46 9.05
C ILE A 40 0.61 2.97 8.02
N VAL A 41 1.85 3.46 8.11
CA VAL A 41 2.92 3.06 7.18
C VAL A 41 3.19 1.56 7.28
N SER A 42 3.20 0.98 8.49
CA SER A 42 3.46 -0.44 8.69
C SER A 42 2.45 -1.35 7.98
N ASN A 43 1.18 -0.93 7.89
CA ASN A 43 0.14 -1.66 7.17
C ASN A 43 0.32 -1.67 5.65
N PHE A 44 1.06 -0.70 5.09
CA PHE A 44 1.39 -0.68 3.66
C PHE A 44 2.65 -1.49 3.31
N VAL A 45 3.46 -1.92 4.29
CA VAL A 45 4.74 -2.57 4.05
C VAL A 45 4.59 -3.87 3.26
N ILE A 46 3.76 -4.80 3.74
CA ILE A 46 3.56 -6.10 3.11
C ILE A 46 3.03 -5.97 1.68
N PRO A 47 1.90 -5.29 1.42
CA PRO A 47 1.39 -5.17 0.06
C PRO A 47 2.37 -4.44 -0.87
N THR A 48 3.13 -3.46 -0.36
CA THR A 48 4.17 -2.78 -1.15
C THR A 48 5.29 -3.72 -1.54
N PHE A 49 5.76 -4.56 -0.62
CA PHE A 49 6.77 -5.57 -0.92
C PHE A 49 6.28 -6.59 -1.95
N MET A 50 5.03 -7.06 -1.84
CA MET A 50 4.46 -8.00 -2.81
C MET A 50 4.45 -7.39 -4.23
N ILE A 51 3.98 -6.15 -4.37
CA ILE A 51 3.98 -5.45 -5.66
C ILE A 51 5.42 -5.21 -6.15
N PHE A 52 6.34 -4.83 -5.27
CA PHE A 52 7.76 -4.61 -5.61
C PHE A 52 8.41 -5.87 -6.17
N PHE A 53 8.34 -6.99 -5.44
CA PHE A 53 8.92 -8.26 -5.89
C PHE A 53 8.22 -8.79 -7.14
N GLY A 54 6.89 -8.63 -7.23
CA GLY A 54 6.11 -9.05 -8.39
C GLY A 54 6.52 -8.33 -9.68
N PHE A 55 6.81 -7.03 -9.62
CA PHE A 55 7.25 -6.27 -10.81
C PHE A 55 8.74 -6.35 -11.09
N SER A 56 9.58 -6.35 -10.06
CA SER A 56 11.01 -6.06 -10.23
C SER A 56 11.94 -7.26 -10.03
N TRP A 57 11.50 -8.36 -9.43
CA TRP A 57 12.38 -9.50 -9.16
C TRP A 57 12.46 -10.47 -10.34
N GLU A 58 13.64 -10.56 -10.97
CA GLU A 58 13.82 -11.43 -12.13
C GLU A 58 13.82 -12.94 -11.80
N GLY A 59 14.21 -13.31 -10.57
CA GLY A 59 14.28 -14.72 -10.14
C GLY A 59 12.93 -15.41 -9.88
N LEU A 60 11.80 -14.75 -10.16
CA LEU A 60 10.46 -15.31 -10.01
C LEU A 60 9.90 -15.74 -11.37
N ASN A 61 9.21 -16.88 -11.40
CA ASN A 61 8.44 -17.29 -12.57
C ASN A 61 7.22 -16.37 -12.80
N ASN A 62 6.64 -16.42 -14.00
CA ASN A 62 5.55 -15.52 -14.38
C ASN A 62 4.29 -15.69 -13.53
N ILE A 63 4.02 -16.92 -13.05
CA ILE A 63 2.86 -17.20 -12.19
C ILE A 63 3.05 -16.52 -10.83
N MET A 64 4.21 -16.71 -10.19
CA MET A 64 4.53 -16.09 -8.90
C MET A 64 4.51 -14.57 -8.99
N LYS A 65 5.05 -13.99 -10.07
CA LYS A 65 4.97 -12.54 -10.34
C LYS A 65 3.51 -12.09 -10.39
N GLY A 66 2.68 -12.77 -11.18
CA GLY A 66 1.26 -12.48 -11.30
C GLY A 66 0.53 -12.56 -9.96
N VAL A 67 0.75 -13.62 -9.19
CA VAL A 67 0.13 -13.83 -7.86
C VAL A 67 0.52 -12.72 -6.89
N LEU A 68 1.81 -12.36 -6.81
CA LEU A 68 2.28 -11.28 -5.95
C LEU A 68 1.69 -9.93 -6.34
N ILE A 69 1.62 -9.62 -7.64
CA ILE A 69 1.02 -8.37 -8.12
C ILE A 69 -0.47 -8.34 -7.78
N VAL A 70 -1.22 -9.41 -8.04
CA VAL A 70 -2.67 -9.43 -7.81
C VAL A 70 -2.98 -9.32 -6.32
N ILE A 71 -2.38 -10.17 -5.47
CA ILE A 71 -2.64 -10.15 -4.03
C ILE A 71 -2.16 -8.83 -3.42
N GLY A 72 -0.96 -8.39 -3.78
CA GLY A 72 -0.41 -7.11 -3.33
C GLY A 72 -1.29 -5.93 -3.73
N SER A 73 -1.84 -5.92 -4.95
CA SER A 73 -2.73 -4.85 -5.43
C SER A 73 -4.08 -4.83 -4.73
N ILE A 74 -4.70 -6.00 -4.53
CA ILE A 74 -5.97 -6.10 -3.79
C ILE A 74 -5.79 -5.61 -2.36
N TRP A 75 -4.73 -6.06 -1.69
CA TRP A 75 -4.44 -5.67 -0.32
C TRP A 75 -4.05 -4.19 -0.21
N PHE A 76 -3.19 -3.68 -1.10
CA PHE A 76 -2.84 -2.26 -1.15
C PHE A 76 -4.10 -1.39 -1.34
N THR A 77 -4.99 -1.80 -2.24
CA THR A 77 -6.26 -1.09 -2.49
C THR A 77 -7.14 -1.09 -1.26
N TYR A 78 -7.28 -2.22 -0.57
CA TYR A 78 -8.06 -2.29 0.67
C TYR A 78 -7.53 -1.33 1.75
N ILE A 79 -6.21 -1.35 2.01
CA ILE A 79 -5.58 -0.46 2.99
C ILE A 79 -5.69 1.01 2.57
N SER A 80 -5.60 1.29 1.27
CA SER A 80 -5.83 2.63 0.72
C SER A 80 -7.26 3.08 0.97
N LEU A 81 -8.27 2.26 0.70
CA LEU A 81 -9.66 2.59 1.00
C LEU A 81 -9.88 2.83 2.50
N HIS A 82 -9.25 2.01 3.35
CA HIS A 82 -9.36 2.15 4.80
C HIS A 82 -8.80 3.47 5.32
N TYR A 83 -7.56 3.82 4.94
CA TYR A 83 -6.91 5.02 5.46
C TYR A 83 -7.16 6.29 4.65
N LEU A 84 -7.24 6.21 3.32
CA LEU A 84 -7.44 7.39 2.47
C LEU A 84 -8.89 7.84 2.45
N VAL A 85 -9.83 6.90 2.35
CA VAL A 85 -11.28 7.19 2.18
C VAL A 85 -12.03 7.05 3.50
N GLY A 86 -11.50 6.27 4.45
CA GLY A 86 -12.18 5.98 5.72
C GLY A 86 -13.12 4.78 5.66
N PHE A 87 -12.99 3.93 4.65
CA PHE A 87 -13.79 2.72 4.51
C PHE A 87 -13.50 1.74 5.66
N HIS A 88 -14.49 1.48 6.51
CA HIS A 88 -14.33 0.71 7.75
C HIS A 88 -13.28 1.28 8.72
N ASN A 89 -12.99 2.59 8.66
CA ASN A 89 -12.12 3.24 9.64
C ASN A 89 -12.95 3.71 10.85
N PRO A 90 -12.85 3.03 12.00
CA PRO A 90 -13.69 3.35 13.17
C PRO A 90 -13.39 4.75 13.73
N PHE A 91 -12.17 5.24 13.54
CA PHE A 91 -11.75 6.55 14.04
C PHE A 91 -12.44 7.69 13.28
N ILE A 92 -12.61 7.56 11.97
CA ILE A 92 -13.36 8.52 11.15
C ILE A 92 -14.87 8.45 11.45
N GLN A 93 -15.43 7.24 11.59
CA GLN A 93 -16.85 7.07 11.92
C GLN A 93 -17.21 7.68 13.29
N SER A 94 -16.34 7.55 14.29
CA SER A 94 -16.59 8.10 15.63
C SER A 94 -16.72 9.63 15.67
N MET A 95 -16.01 10.37 14.80
CA MET A 95 -16.18 11.83 14.71
C MET A 95 -17.48 12.23 14.02
N ASN A 96 -17.95 11.45 13.04
CA ASN A 96 -19.21 11.74 12.35
C ASN A 96 -20.43 11.57 13.30
N ILE A 97 -20.31 10.69 14.29
CA ILE A 97 -21.33 10.51 15.34
C ILE A 97 -21.27 11.63 16.38
N ASN A 98 -20.08 12.16 16.70
CA ASN A 98 -19.90 13.25 17.66
C ASN A 98 -20.13 14.65 17.07
N ALA A 99 -20.46 14.75 15.78
CA ALA A 99 -20.73 16.01 15.07
C ALA A 99 -22.23 16.28 14.85
N ILE A 100 -23.11 15.40 15.36
CA ILE A 100 -24.58 15.50 15.38
C ILE A 100 -25.02 15.72 16.83
#